data_AF-A0A6D0IJB6-F1
#
_entry.id   AF-A0A6D0IJB6-F1
#
_cell.length_a   1.000
_cell.length_b   1.000
_cell.length_c   1.000
_cell.angle_alpha   90.00
_cell.angle_beta   90.00
_cell.angle_gamma   90.00
#
_symmetry.space_group_name_H-M   'P 1'
#
loop_
_entity.id
_entity.type
_entity.pdbx_description
1 polymer ?
#
loop_
_entity_poly.entity_id
_entity_poly.type
_entity_poly.pdbx_seq_one_letter_code
_entity_poly.pdbx_strand_id
1 'polypeptide(L)'
;FTTEGAVKITTSLVHIDDNHAVIKMTIMDSGSGLSQEEQQQLFKRYSQTSAGRQQTGSGLGLMICKELIKNMQGDLSLESHPGIGTTFTITIPVEISQQVATVEAKAEHPITLPEKLSILIADDHPTNRLLLKRQLNLLGYDVDEATDGVQALHKVSMQHYDLLITDVNMPNMDGFELTRKLREQ
;
A
#
# COMPACT_ATOMS: atom_id res chain seq x y z
N PHE A 1 -5.85 15.24 10.83
CA PHE A 1 -6.78 15.52 9.69
C PHE A 1 -7.55 16.79 9.99
N THR A 2 -7.81 17.63 8.98
CA THR A 2 -8.77 18.74 9.07
C THR A 2 -10.20 18.17 8.93
N THR A 3 -11.16 18.73 9.67
CA THR A 3 -12.58 18.31 9.62
C THR A 3 -13.27 18.65 8.31
N GLU A 4 -12.75 19.64 7.61
CA GLU A 4 -13.07 19.99 6.22
C GLU A 4 -11.77 20.21 5.46
N GLY A 5 -11.72 19.79 4.20
CA GLY A 5 -10.55 19.96 3.36
C GLY A 5 -10.64 19.12 2.09
N ALA A 6 -9.82 19.46 1.11
CA ALA A 6 -9.74 18.73 -0.16
C ALA A 6 -8.30 18.26 -0.40
N VAL A 7 -8.18 17.09 -1.01
CA VAL A 7 -6.94 16.65 -1.64
C VAL A 7 -7.18 16.62 -3.14
N LYS A 8 -6.34 17.31 -3.90
CA LYS A 8 -6.39 17.36 -5.36
C LYS A 8 -5.11 16.75 -5.91
N ILE A 9 -5.27 15.79 -6.81
CA ILE A 9 -4.17 15.16 -7.54
C ILE A 9 -4.33 15.54 -9.02
N THR A 10 -3.28 16.06 -9.62
CA THR A 10 -3.26 16.39 -11.04
C THR A 10 -2.01 15.83 -11.69
N THR A 11 -2.15 15.32 -12.91
CA THR A 11 -1.04 14.80 -13.70
C THR A 11 -1.01 15.53 -15.04
N SER A 12 0.19 15.89 -15.49
CA SER A 12 0.42 16.59 -16.76
C SER A 12 1.72 16.14 -17.41
N LEU A 13 1.77 16.22 -18.73
CA LEU A 13 2.99 16.02 -19.51
C LEU A 13 3.76 17.35 -19.58
N VAL A 14 5.01 17.36 -19.14
CA VAL A 14 5.88 18.56 -19.16
C VAL A 14 6.68 18.62 -20.45
N HIS A 15 7.20 17.48 -20.88
CA HIS A 15 7.98 17.33 -22.09
C HIS A 15 7.68 15.97 -22.71
N ILE A 16 7.75 15.90 -24.04
CA ILE A 16 7.62 14.67 -24.80
C ILE A 16 8.48 14.77 -26.06
N ASP A 17 9.26 13.72 -26.30
CA ASP A 17 9.98 13.47 -27.54
C ASP A 17 9.64 12.06 -28.07
N ASP A 18 10.37 11.60 -29.07
CA ASP A 18 10.09 10.35 -29.79
C ASP A 18 10.19 9.10 -28.91
N ASN A 19 10.91 9.15 -27.79
CA ASN A 19 11.16 7.98 -26.94
C ASN A 19 11.03 8.26 -25.44
N HIS A 20 10.94 9.52 -25.01
CA HIS A 20 10.86 9.90 -23.61
C HIS A 20 9.77 10.95 -23.37
N ALA A 21 9.15 10.83 -22.20
CA ALA A 21 8.22 11.79 -21.66
C ALA A 21 8.65 12.20 -20.25
N VAL A 22 8.32 13.42 -19.86
CA VAL A 22 8.45 13.87 -18.48
C VAL A 22 7.05 14.09 -17.92
N ILE A 23 6.67 13.27 -16.95
CA ILE A 23 5.39 13.36 -16.27
C ILE A 23 5.56 14.19 -15.00
N LYS A 24 4.68 15.18 -14.82
CA LYS A 24 4.53 15.94 -13.58
C LYS A 24 3.23 15.55 -12.89
N MET A 25 3.34 15.14 -11.63
CA MET A 25 2.22 14.91 -10.74
C MET A 25 2.26 15.93 -9.61
N THR A 26 1.11 16.50 -9.28
CA THR A 26 0.97 17.46 -8.19
C THR A 26 -0.10 16.96 -7.23
N ILE A 27 0.25 16.85 -5.95
CA ILE A 27 -0.63 16.44 -4.86
C ILE A 27 -0.78 17.64 -3.93
N MET A 28 -1.95 18.23 -3.89
CA MET A 28 -2.27 19.41 -3.10
C MET A 28 -3.31 19.06 -2.04
N ASP A 29 -3.06 19.43 -0.79
CA ASP A 29 -4.06 19.42 0.28
C ASP A 29 -4.31 20.83 0.81
N SER A 30 -5.50 21.03 1.38
CA SER A 30 -5.89 22.26 2.08
C SER A 30 -5.77 22.14 3.61
N GLY A 31 -4.82 21.30 4.09
CA GLY A 31 -4.64 20.99 5.49
C GLY A 31 -3.98 22.13 6.28
N SER A 32 -3.44 21.79 7.45
CA SER A 32 -2.78 22.77 8.34
C SER A 32 -1.52 23.40 7.74
N GLY A 33 -0.99 22.85 6.65
CA GLY A 33 0.34 23.17 6.15
C GLY A 33 1.45 22.84 7.16
N LEU A 34 2.65 23.28 6.82
CA LEU A 34 3.92 23.06 7.51
C LEU A 34 4.70 24.38 7.60
N SER A 35 5.29 24.63 8.77
CA SER A 35 6.26 25.71 8.96
C SER A 35 7.57 25.45 8.20
N GLN A 36 8.39 26.48 8.01
CA GLN A 36 9.67 26.36 7.32
C GLN A 36 10.63 25.37 8.01
N GLU A 37 10.61 25.32 9.34
CA GLU A 37 11.38 24.35 10.12
C GLU A 37 10.88 22.91 9.92
N GLU A 38 9.56 22.70 9.89
CA GLU A 38 8.95 21.40 9.64
C GLU A 38 9.25 20.89 8.23
N GLN A 39 9.23 21.78 7.22
CA GLN A 39 9.57 21.44 5.84
C GLN A 39 11.02 20.92 5.70
N GLN A 40 11.98 21.52 6.40
CA GLN A 40 13.38 21.07 6.37
C GLN A 40 13.59 19.71 7.04
N GLN A 41 12.73 19.37 8.00
CA GLN A 41 12.82 18.11 8.73
C GLN A 41 12.03 16.98 8.08
N LEU A 42 11.05 17.29 7.22
CA LEU A 42 10.08 16.35 6.67
C LEU A 42 10.69 15.12 5.95
N PHE A 43 11.88 15.27 5.36
CA PHE A 43 12.58 14.20 4.65
C PHE A 43 13.62 13.46 5.51
N LYS A 44 13.72 13.76 6.81
CA LYS A 44 14.59 13.04 7.72
C LYS A 44 13.91 11.74 8.15
N ARG A 45 14.72 10.71 8.44
CA ARG A 45 14.19 9.43 8.93
C ARG A 45 13.53 9.64 10.29
N TYR A 46 12.35 9.04 10.47
CA TYR A 46 11.59 9.07 11.73
C TYR A 46 11.17 10.48 12.20
N SER A 47 11.19 11.47 11.31
CA SER A 47 10.66 12.80 11.65
C SER A 47 9.14 12.79 11.54
N GLN A 48 8.46 13.16 12.62
CA GLN A 48 7.05 13.49 12.62
C GLN A 48 6.90 14.97 12.95
N THR A 49 6.15 15.71 12.14
CA THR A 49 5.83 17.11 12.41
C THR A 49 4.76 17.22 13.49
N SER A 50 4.56 18.42 14.03
CA SER A 50 3.58 18.69 15.10
C SER A 50 2.16 18.27 14.69
N ALA A 51 1.83 18.47 13.40
CA ALA A 51 0.59 18.04 12.78
C ALA A 51 0.46 16.51 12.62
N GLY A 52 1.59 15.77 12.63
CA GLY A 52 1.66 14.32 12.54
C GLY A 52 1.64 13.58 13.88
N ARG A 53 1.80 14.26 15.02
CA ARG A 53 1.86 13.61 16.36
C ARG A 53 0.57 12.92 16.80
N GLN A 54 -0.56 13.22 16.15
CA GLN A 54 -1.82 12.49 16.36
C GLN A 54 -1.99 11.27 15.42
N GLN A 55 -1.00 10.95 14.58
CA GLN A 55 -1.09 9.87 13.60
C GLN A 55 -0.01 8.79 13.79
N THR A 56 -0.46 7.55 13.70
CA THR A 56 0.29 6.29 13.79
C THR A 56 1.14 6.02 12.54
N GLY A 57 2.01 6.95 12.15
CA GLY A 57 2.91 6.80 11.00
C GLY A 57 4.37 6.75 11.44
N SER A 58 5.17 5.81 10.94
CA SER A 58 6.60 5.66 11.32
C SER A 58 7.50 6.85 10.94
N GLY A 59 6.98 7.87 10.26
CA GLY A 59 7.77 9.00 9.74
C GLY A 59 8.71 8.60 8.60
N LEU A 60 8.51 7.44 7.97
CA LEU A 60 9.36 6.94 6.88
C LEU A 60 8.77 7.19 5.48
N GLY A 61 7.45 7.36 5.37
CA GLY A 61 6.75 7.37 4.08
C GLY A 61 7.32 8.37 3.07
N LEU A 62 7.51 9.63 3.46
CA LEU A 62 8.03 10.66 2.56
C LEU A 62 9.52 10.46 2.20
N MET A 63 10.31 9.88 3.10
CA MET A 63 11.70 9.53 2.84
C MET A 63 11.77 8.39 1.80
N ILE A 64 10.93 7.37 1.94
CA ILE A 64 10.81 6.29 0.94
C ILE A 64 10.37 6.87 -0.41
N CYS A 65 9.35 7.73 -0.44
CA CYS A 65 8.93 8.40 -1.68
C CYS A 65 10.08 9.14 -2.34
N LYS A 66 10.87 9.91 -1.57
CA LYS A 66 12.03 10.64 -2.08
C LYS A 66 13.10 9.72 -2.68
N GLU A 67 13.42 8.61 -2.01
CA GLU A 67 14.39 7.63 -2.52
C GLU A 67 13.88 6.93 -3.79
N LEU A 68 12.60 6.54 -3.83
CA LEU A 68 11.99 5.93 -5.01
C LEU A 68 12.02 6.89 -6.21
N ILE A 69 11.59 8.13 -6.02
CA ILE A 69 11.58 9.14 -7.08
C ILE A 69 12.98 9.40 -7.60
N LYS A 70 13.97 9.51 -6.70
CA LYS A 70 15.38 9.66 -7.08
C LYS A 70 15.90 8.46 -7.88
N ASN A 71 15.54 7.24 -7.49
CA ASN A 71 15.89 6.03 -8.23
C ASN A 71 15.26 5.98 -9.63
N MET A 72 14.10 6.61 -9.80
CA MET A 72 13.44 6.81 -11.09
C MET A 72 14.00 8.03 -11.87
N GLN A 73 15.17 8.55 -11.46
CA GLN A 73 15.78 9.79 -11.98
C GLN A 73 14.83 11.00 -12.00
N GLY A 74 13.84 11.00 -11.09
CA GLY A 74 12.88 12.07 -10.93
C GLY A 74 13.28 13.08 -9.86
N ASP A 75 12.44 14.09 -9.70
CA ASP A 75 12.54 15.13 -8.69
C ASP A 75 11.24 15.21 -7.85
N LEU A 76 11.40 15.57 -6.58
CA LEU A 76 10.32 15.81 -5.63
C LEU A 76 10.52 17.17 -4.97
N SER A 77 9.59 18.09 -5.19
CA SER A 77 9.53 19.38 -4.54
C SER A 77 8.30 19.53 -3.65
N LEU A 78 8.39 20.46 -2.70
CA LEU A 78 7.40 20.71 -1.66
C LEU A 78 7.20 22.22 -1.53
N GLU A 79 5.95 22.66 -1.58
CA GLU A 79 5.54 24.01 -1.23
C GLU A 79 4.44 23.94 -0.18
N SER A 80 4.60 24.65 0.94
CA SER A 80 3.65 24.58 2.03
C SER A 80 3.61 25.88 2.82
N HIS A 81 2.40 26.26 3.25
CA HIS A 81 2.18 27.44 4.09
C HIS A 81 1.23 27.09 5.25
N PRO A 82 1.57 27.46 6.51
CA PRO A 82 0.69 27.22 7.65
C PRO A 82 -0.72 27.80 7.44
N GLY A 83 -1.74 26.99 7.67
CA GLY A 83 -3.15 27.34 7.53
C GLY A 83 -3.69 27.39 6.09
N ILE A 84 -2.83 27.21 5.07
CA ILE A 84 -3.24 27.18 3.66
C ILE A 84 -3.25 25.75 3.12
N GLY A 85 -2.21 24.96 3.46
CA GLY A 85 -2.07 23.59 3.00
C GLY A 85 -0.68 23.27 2.45
N THR A 86 -0.56 22.08 1.85
CA THR A 86 0.70 21.56 1.31
C THR A 86 0.53 21.11 -0.13
N THR A 87 1.52 21.37 -0.96
CA THR A 87 1.60 20.89 -2.34
C THR A 87 2.93 20.16 -2.55
N PHE A 88 2.85 18.88 -2.90
CA PHE A 88 3.98 18.09 -3.40
C PHE A 88 3.94 18.06 -4.92
N THR A 89 5.09 18.27 -5.54
CA THR A 89 5.25 18.13 -6.99
C THR A 89 6.31 17.07 -7.27
N ILE A 90 5.93 16.07 -8.05
CA ILE A 90 6.77 14.96 -8.47
C ILE A 90 6.97 15.08 -9.98
N THR A 91 8.21 15.03 -10.43
CA THR A 91 8.55 15.01 -11.86
C THR A 91 9.36 13.75 -12.16
N ILE A 92 8.90 12.91 -13.09
CA ILE A 92 9.56 11.64 -13.40
C ILE A 92 9.78 11.54 -14.91
N PRO A 93 11.01 11.31 -15.38
CA PRO A 93 11.26 10.90 -16.76
C PRO A 93 10.79 9.46 -16.97
N VAL A 94 10.09 9.20 -18.06
CA VAL A 94 9.62 7.87 -18.45
C VAL A 94 9.94 7.62 -19.92
N GLU A 95 10.22 6.37 -20.25
CA GLU A 95 10.31 5.93 -21.64
C GLU A 95 8.91 5.72 -22.21
N ILE A 96 8.71 6.16 -23.44
CA ILE A 96 7.46 5.97 -24.17
C ILE A 96 7.54 4.62 -24.86
N SER A 97 6.69 3.70 -24.46
CA SER A 97 6.56 2.42 -25.14
C SER A 97 5.96 2.64 -26.53
N GLN A 98 6.75 2.37 -27.58
CA GLN A 98 6.26 2.29 -28.97
C GLN A 98 5.44 1.01 -29.23
N GLN A 99 5.52 0.03 -28.32
CA GLN A 99 4.47 -0.96 -28.20
C GLN A 99 3.25 -0.25 -27.61
N VAL A 100 2.35 0.21 -28.49
CA VAL A 100 0.94 0.05 -28.20
C VAL A 100 0.80 -1.45 -28.03
N ALA A 101 0.90 -1.94 -26.79
CA ALA A 101 0.15 -3.11 -26.46
C ALA A 101 -1.28 -2.71 -26.85
N THR A 102 -1.70 -3.10 -28.05
CA THR A 102 -3.03 -3.63 -28.16
C THR A 102 -3.06 -4.60 -27.00
N VAL A 103 -3.73 -4.17 -25.93
CA VAL A 103 -4.39 -5.11 -25.07
C VAL A 103 -5.42 -5.74 -26.01
N GLU A 104 -4.96 -6.56 -26.97
CA GLU A 104 -5.53 -7.86 -27.11
C GLU A 104 -5.51 -8.33 -25.68
N ALA A 105 -6.65 -8.18 -25.02
CA ALA A 105 -7.04 -9.12 -24.02
C ALA A 105 -6.76 -10.45 -24.71
N LYS A 106 -5.54 -11.01 -24.51
CA LYS A 106 -5.43 -12.41 -24.17
C LYS A 106 -6.55 -12.53 -23.20
N ALA A 107 -7.67 -13.08 -23.67
CA ALA A 107 -8.79 -13.36 -22.83
C ALA A 107 -8.12 -14.08 -21.67
N GLU A 108 -7.98 -13.36 -20.55
CA GLU A 108 -7.68 -13.97 -19.28
C GLU A 108 -8.71 -15.07 -19.30
N HIS A 109 -8.26 -16.33 -19.36
CA HIS A 109 -9.17 -17.44 -19.19
C HIS A 109 -10.04 -17.01 -18.03
N PRO A 110 -11.35 -16.78 -18.24
CA PRO A 110 -12.16 -16.10 -17.24
C PRO A 110 -11.85 -16.84 -15.96
N ILE A 111 -11.22 -16.14 -15.01
CA ILE A 111 -10.70 -16.78 -13.80
C ILE A 111 -11.96 -17.37 -13.20
N THR A 112 -12.13 -18.67 -13.41
CA THR A 112 -13.32 -19.37 -12.99
C THR A 112 -12.99 -19.67 -11.56
N LEU A 113 -13.26 -18.66 -10.74
CA LEU A 113 -13.11 -18.74 -9.32
C LEU A 113 -13.96 -19.93 -8.86
N PRO A 114 -13.39 -20.87 -8.10
CA PRO A 114 -14.14 -22.01 -7.60
C PRO A 114 -15.39 -21.50 -6.86
N GLU A 115 -16.55 -22.11 -7.10
CA GLU A 115 -17.83 -21.60 -6.54
C GLU A 115 -17.84 -21.59 -5.01
N LYS A 116 -16.99 -22.40 -4.36
CA LYS A 116 -16.79 -22.43 -2.92
C LYS A 116 -15.32 -22.73 -2.61
N LEU A 117 -14.71 -21.88 -1.79
CA LEU A 117 -13.43 -22.11 -1.14
C LEU A 117 -13.63 -21.93 0.36
N SER A 118 -13.07 -22.85 1.15
CA SER A 118 -12.87 -22.68 2.58
C SER A 118 -11.50 -22.06 2.81
N ILE A 119 -11.47 -20.85 3.35
CA ILE A 119 -10.26 -20.04 3.48
C ILE A 119 -9.95 -19.82 4.96
N LEU A 120 -8.69 -20.02 5.35
CA LEU A 120 -8.19 -19.65 6.67
C LEU A 120 -7.31 -18.40 6.56
N ILE A 121 -7.59 -17.40 7.39
CA ILE A 121 -6.73 -16.22 7.57
C ILE A 121 -6.00 -16.34 8.90
N ALA A 122 -4.68 -16.24 8.91
CA ALA A 122 -3.83 -16.14 10.10
C ALA A 122 -3.14 -14.78 10.12
N ASP A 123 -3.55 -13.87 11.00
CA ASP A 123 -2.95 -12.54 11.15
C ASP A 123 -3.21 -12.09 12.58
N ASP A 124 -2.26 -11.44 13.25
CA ASP A 124 -2.37 -11.05 14.66
C ASP A 124 -3.13 -9.73 14.86
N HIS A 125 -3.25 -8.90 13.82
CA HIS A 125 -3.94 -7.63 13.82
C HIS A 125 -5.44 -7.78 13.50
N PRO A 126 -6.36 -7.41 14.42
CA PRO A 126 -7.80 -7.59 14.23
C PRO A 126 -8.37 -6.81 13.04
N THR A 127 -7.81 -5.64 12.73
CA THR A 127 -8.26 -4.83 11.59
C THR A 127 -7.95 -5.50 10.25
N ASN A 128 -6.78 -6.12 10.11
CA ASN A 128 -6.37 -6.80 8.88
C ASN A 128 -7.25 -8.02 8.63
N ARG A 129 -7.41 -8.87 9.66
CA ARG A 129 -8.31 -10.03 9.61
C ARG A 129 -9.73 -9.65 9.19
N LEU A 130 -10.30 -8.61 9.83
CA LEU A 130 -11.65 -8.14 9.53
C LEU A 130 -11.79 -7.65 8.08
N LEU A 131 -10.81 -6.89 7.58
CA LEU A 131 -10.81 -6.38 6.21
C LEU A 131 -10.77 -7.52 5.19
N LEU A 132 -9.81 -8.44 5.34
CA LEU A 132 -9.63 -9.59 4.45
C LEU A 132 -10.86 -10.50 4.47
N LYS A 133 -11.38 -10.82 5.66
CA LYS A 133 -12.59 -11.62 5.81
C LYS A 133 -13.77 -10.98 5.11
N ARG A 134 -13.97 -9.66 5.26
CA ARG A 134 -15.06 -8.95 4.59
C ARG A 134 -14.92 -9.01 3.07
N GLN A 135 -13.72 -8.83 2.54
CA GLN A 135 -13.46 -8.90 1.10
C GLN A 135 -13.75 -10.29 0.53
N LEU A 136 -13.28 -11.35 1.21
CA LEU A 136 -13.49 -12.74 0.78
C LEU A 136 -14.96 -13.18 0.92
N ASN A 137 -15.64 -12.77 1.99
CA ASN A 137 -17.07 -13.03 2.15
C ASN A 137 -17.91 -12.34 1.06
N LEU A 138 -17.54 -11.12 0.62
CA LEU A 138 -18.20 -10.44 -0.50
C LEU A 138 -18.04 -11.21 -1.82
N LEU A 139 -16.96 -11.99 -1.96
CA LEU A 139 -16.75 -12.89 -3.09
C LEU A 139 -17.47 -14.23 -2.94
N GLY A 140 -18.20 -14.45 -1.83
CA GLY A 140 -18.99 -15.65 -1.57
C GLY A 140 -18.26 -16.80 -0.89
N TYR A 141 -17.02 -16.59 -0.41
CA TYR A 141 -16.23 -17.62 0.25
C TYR A 141 -16.56 -17.76 1.74
N ASP A 142 -16.30 -18.96 2.28
CA ASP A 142 -16.35 -19.21 3.71
C ASP A 142 -14.97 -18.99 4.32
N VAL A 143 -14.91 -18.22 5.41
CA VAL A 143 -13.66 -17.67 5.93
C VAL A 143 -13.57 -17.82 7.44
N ASP A 144 -12.55 -18.57 7.84
CA ASP A 144 -12.12 -18.73 9.22
C ASP A 144 -10.94 -17.82 9.57
N GLU A 145 -10.86 -17.44 10.84
CA GLU A 145 -9.80 -16.58 11.36
C GLU A 145 -8.96 -17.30 12.41
N ALA A 146 -7.66 -16.98 12.42
CA ALA A 146 -6.69 -17.31 13.45
C ALA A 146 -5.86 -16.07 13.81
N THR A 147 -5.50 -15.92 15.08
CA THR A 147 -4.76 -14.77 15.61
C THR A 147 -3.25 -15.00 15.65
N ASP A 148 -2.79 -16.22 15.42
CA ASP A 148 -1.38 -16.59 15.31
C ASP A 148 -1.21 -17.91 14.55
N GLY A 149 0.04 -18.32 14.30
CA GLY A 149 0.35 -19.57 13.63
C GLY A 149 -0.02 -20.83 14.42
N VAL A 150 -0.08 -20.77 15.76
CA VAL A 150 -0.46 -21.93 16.59
C VAL A 150 -1.94 -22.25 16.39
N GLN A 151 -2.79 -21.24 16.48
CA GLN A 151 -4.22 -21.38 16.25
C GLN A 151 -4.51 -21.78 14.81
N ALA A 152 -3.77 -21.22 13.84
CA ALA A 152 -3.91 -21.58 12.44
C ALA A 152 -3.57 -23.07 12.21
N LEU A 153 -2.45 -23.55 12.74
CA LEU A 153 -2.04 -24.95 12.65
C LEU A 153 -3.07 -25.90 13.28
N HIS A 154 -3.62 -25.53 14.45
CA HIS A 154 -4.68 -26.30 15.10
C HIS A 154 -5.94 -26.35 14.23
N LYS A 155 -6.38 -25.23 13.63
CA LYS A 155 -7.55 -25.21 12.75
C LYS A 155 -7.35 -26.09 11.51
N VAL A 156 -6.19 -26.02 10.86
CA VAL A 156 -5.87 -26.88 9.71
C VAL A 156 -5.87 -28.37 10.09
N SER A 157 -5.50 -28.72 11.32
CA SER A 157 -5.56 -30.11 11.78
C SER A 157 -7.00 -30.61 12.03
N MET A 158 -7.95 -29.70 12.24
CA MET A 158 -9.35 -30.03 12.55
C MET A 158 -10.23 -30.12 11.30
N GLN A 159 -9.93 -29.33 10.27
CA GLN A 159 -10.67 -29.33 9.01
C GLN A 159 -9.79 -28.92 7.83
N HIS A 160 -10.23 -29.31 6.63
CA HIS A 160 -9.54 -28.97 5.39
C HIS A 160 -9.84 -27.53 4.96
N TYR A 161 -8.81 -26.82 4.52
CA TYR A 161 -8.91 -25.50 3.90
C TYR A 161 -8.26 -25.54 2.52
N ASP A 162 -8.90 -24.89 1.55
CA ASP A 162 -8.39 -24.78 0.18
C ASP A 162 -7.29 -23.72 0.05
N LEU A 163 -7.32 -22.71 0.94
CA LEU A 163 -6.37 -21.60 0.96
C LEU A 163 -6.07 -21.15 2.38
N LEU A 164 -4.79 -20.94 2.68
CA LEU A 164 -4.30 -20.26 3.87
C LEU A 164 -3.65 -18.93 3.48
N ILE A 165 -4.17 -17.84 4.02
CA ILE A 165 -3.55 -16.51 3.95
C ILE A 165 -2.93 -16.25 5.32
N THR A 166 -1.61 -16.10 5.40
CA THR A 166 -0.90 -15.88 6.66
C THR A 166 -0.07 -14.61 6.61
N ASP A 167 -0.09 -13.83 7.69
CA ASP A 167 0.94 -12.83 7.95
C ASP A 167 2.27 -13.55 8.26
N VAL A 168 3.37 -12.89 7.93
CA VAL A 168 4.72 -13.37 8.21
C VAL A 168 5.03 -13.16 9.69
N ASN A 169 4.72 -11.99 10.25
CA ASN A 169 5.13 -11.63 11.59
C ASN A 169 3.98 -11.76 12.59
N MET A 170 3.85 -12.94 13.19
CA MET A 170 2.83 -13.21 14.23
C MET A 170 3.50 -13.64 15.55
N PRO A 171 2.86 -13.40 16.71
CA PRO A 171 3.33 -13.90 17.99
C PRO A 171 3.23 -15.43 18.05
N ASN A 172 3.98 -16.06 18.96
CA ASN A 172 4.01 -17.50 19.24
C ASN A 172 4.55 -18.39 18.10
N MET A 173 4.03 -18.24 16.89
CA MET A 173 4.47 -18.94 15.68
C MET A 173 4.30 -18.00 14.49
N ASP A 174 5.41 -17.73 13.81
CA ASP A 174 5.44 -16.88 12.62
C ASP A 174 4.92 -17.64 11.37
N GLY A 175 4.65 -16.89 10.29
CA GLY A 175 4.11 -17.46 9.06
C GLY A 175 5.06 -18.44 8.35
N PHE A 176 6.38 -18.29 8.54
CA PHE A 176 7.36 -19.20 7.97
C PHE A 176 7.36 -20.55 8.71
N GLU A 177 7.37 -20.51 10.04
CA GLU A 177 7.31 -21.71 10.88
C GLU A 177 6.00 -22.47 10.65
N LEU A 178 4.86 -21.76 10.58
CA LEU A 178 3.57 -22.32 10.24
C LEU A 178 3.62 -23.06 8.89
N THR A 179 4.11 -22.39 7.85
CA THR A 179 4.20 -22.96 6.50
C THR A 179 5.11 -24.18 6.47
N ARG A 180 6.23 -24.16 7.21
CA ARG A 180 7.13 -25.30 7.31
C ARG A 180 6.45 -26.50 7.96
N LYS A 181 5.78 -26.30 9.10
CA LYS A 181 5.05 -27.37 9.81
C LYS A 181 3.92 -27.98 8.97
N LEU A 182 3.23 -27.17 8.17
CA LEU A 182 2.17 -27.66 7.28
C LEU A 182 2.69 -28.50 6.11
N ARG A 183 3.93 -28.26 5.64
CA ARG A 183 4.56 -29.04 4.57
C ARG A 183 5.22 -30.34 5.06
N GLU A 184 5.48 -30.42 6.37
CA GLU A 184 6.04 -31.62 7.02
C GLU A 184 4.95 -32.65 7.38
N GLN A 185 3.66 -32.33 7.22
CA GLN A 185 2.53 -33.25 7.31
C GLN A 185 2.32 -34.01 5.99
#